data_AF-A0A957U892-F1
#
_entry.id   AF-A0A957U892-F1
#
_cell.length_a   1.000
_cell.length_b   1.000
_cell.length_c   1.000
_cell.angle_alpha   90.00
_cell.angle_beta   90.00
_cell.angle_gamma   90.00
#
_symmetry.space_group_name_H-M   'P 1'
#
loop_
_entity.id
_entity.type
_entity.pdbx_description
1 polymer ?
#
loop_
_entity_poly.entity_id
_entity_poly.type
_entity_poly.pdbx_seq_one_letter_code
_entity_poly.pdbx_strand_id
1 'polypeptide(L)'
;MQLEWYGDEFLAIVKEHGNEALFAAAQIVMAEATRRAPVGRTGNLKKSGYVAVPGKSTYVRRKYWRREKKVRTGEAVIAFTAPHAHLIESGRRKRGEILPRKRGRKALRINGRLLARSKFKRASSRPFLGPALEASQETIPEELAKVYRTWLERLLGGRP
;
A
#
# COMPACT_ATOMS: atom_id res chain seq x y z
N MET A 1 10.82 -2.56 -48.48
CA MET A 1 11.66 -2.20 -47.31
C MET A 1 10.70 -1.83 -46.18
N GLN A 2 10.37 -2.79 -45.33
CA GLN A 2 9.47 -2.60 -44.19
C GLN A 2 10.27 -1.90 -43.08
N LEU A 3 9.92 -0.64 -42.78
CA LEU A 3 10.37 0.02 -41.55
C LEU A 3 9.57 -0.60 -40.40
N GLU A 4 10.03 -1.73 -39.84
CA GLU A 4 9.59 -2.15 -38.52
C GLU A 4 10.15 -1.15 -37.51
N TRP A 5 9.28 -0.26 -37.02
CA TRP A 5 9.64 0.68 -35.97
C TRP A 5 9.83 -0.09 -34.67
N TYR A 6 11.05 -0.08 -34.13
CA TYR A 6 11.36 -0.50 -32.75
C TYR A 6 10.38 0.07 -31.70
N GLY A 7 9.72 1.19 -32.02
CA GLY A 7 8.66 1.78 -31.19
C GLY A 7 7.41 0.92 -31.04
N ASP A 8 6.97 0.21 -32.07
CA ASP A 8 5.75 -0.62 -32.01
C ASP A 8 5.98 -1.91 -31.22
N GLU A 9 7.14 -2.55 -31.40
CA GLU A 9 7.57 -3.68 -30.58
C GLU A 9 7.74 -3.25 -29.11
N PHE A 10 8.33 -2.08 -28.85
CA PHE A 10 8.46 -1.55 -27.50
C PHE A 10 7.10 -1.24 -26.86
N LEU A 11 6.15 -0.66 -27.60
CA LEU A 11 4.80 -0.39 -27.11
C LEU A 11 4.01 -1.68 -26.85
N ALA A 12 4.22 -2.71 -27.67
CA ALA A 12 3.67 -4.05 -27.42
C ALA A 12 4.22 -4.63 -26.11
N ILE A 13 5.55 -4.56 -25.90
CA ILE A 13 6.22 -5.01 -24.67
C ILE A 13 5.72 -4.23 -23.45
N VAL A 14 5.54 -2.91 -23.54
CA VAL A 14 5.01 -2.10 -22.43
C VAL A 14 3.56 -2.48 -22.13
N LYS A 15 2.74 -2.80 -23.13
CA LYS A 15 1.36 -3.26 -22.91
C LYS A 15 1.30 -4.66 -22.31
N GLU A 16 2.16 -5.56 -22.76
CA GLU A 16 2.19 -6.96 -22.34
C GLU A 16 2.82 -7.14 -20.95
N HIS A 17 3.93 -6.45 -20.70
CA HIS A 17 4.73 -6.58 -19.47
C HIS A 17 4.59 -5.40 -18.51
N GLY A 18 3.78 -4.40 -18.85
CA GLY A 18 3.55 -3.22 -18.01
C GLY A 18 3.11 -3.59 -16.58
N ASN A 19 2.28 -4.62 -16.42
CA ASN A 19 1.85 -5.06 -15.09
C ASN A 19 3.00 -5.66 -14.27
N GLU A 20 3.94 -6.37 -14.90
CA GLU A 20 5.09 -6.95 -14.19
C GLU A 20 6.09 -5.87 -13.76
N ALA A 21 6.37 -4.93 -14.65
CA ALA A 21 7.21 -3.79 -14.37
C ALA A 21 6.60 -2.92 -13.25
N LEU A 22 5.30 -2.61 -13.34
CA LEU A 22 4.55 -1.90 -12.30
C LEU A 22 4.58 -2.63 -10.96
N PHE A 23 4.47 -3.96 -10.97
CA PHE A 23 4.51 -4.77 -9.76
C PHE A 23 5.90 -4.73 -9.10
N ALA A 24 6.97 -4.84 -9.89
CA ALA A 24 8.34 -4.76 -9.39
C ALA A 24 8.64 -3.37 -8.79
N ALA A 25 8.28 -2.30 -9.50
CA ALA A 25 8.41 -0.94 -8.99
C ALA A 25 7.63 -0.73 -7.68
N ALA A 26 6.39 -1.23 -7.62
CA ALA A 26 5.57 -1.13 -6.43
C ALA A 26 6.12 -1.95 -5.24
N GLN A 27 6.85 -3.04 -5.48
CA GLN A 27 7.53 -3.80 -4.41
C GLN A 27 8.64 -2.99 -3.74
N ILE A 28 9.37 -2.15 -4.48
CA ILE A 28 10.43 -1.31 -3.93
C ILE A 28 9.84 -0.27 -2.98
N VAL A 29 8.81 0.44 -3.45
CA VAL A 29 8.09 1.41 -2.62
C VAL A 29 7.50 0.72 -1.39
N MET A 30 6.95 -0.49 -1.55
CA MET A 30 6.41 -1.27 -0.44
C MET A 30 7.49 -1.69 0.57
N ALA A 31 8.69 -2.07 0.11
CA ALA A 31 9.82 -2.38 0.98
C ALA A 31 10.22 -1.13 1.79
N GLU A 32 10.32 0.02 1.14
CA GLU A 32 10.64 1.30 1.78
C GLU A 32 9.56 1.75 2.77
N ALA A 33 8.28 1.65 2.37
CA ALA A 33 7.14 1.93 3.24
C ALA A 33 7.13 1.01 4.45
N THR A 34 7.46 -0.27 4.27
CA THR A 34 7.58 -1.23 5.36
C THR A 34 8.76 -0.92 6.29
N ARG A 35 9.88 -0.43 5.76
CA ARG A 35 11.02 0.02 6.57
C ARG A 35 10.60 1.17 7.49
N ARG A 36 9.95 2.18 6.92
CA ARG A 36 9.49 3.42 7.61
C ARG A 36 8.30 3.22 8.53
N ALA A 37 7.43 2.25 8.24
CA ALA A 37 6.22 2.03 9.01
C ALA A 37 6.52 1.78 10.50
N PRO A 38 5.82 2.42 11.44
CA PRO A 38 6.08 2.22 12.86
C PRO A 38 5.74 0.79 13.31
N VAL A 39 6.57 0.24 14.19
CA VAL A 39 6.37 -1.09 14.78
C VAL A 39 5.69 -0.94 16.14
N GLY A 40 4.44 -1.40 16.23
CA GLY A 40 3.78 -1.63 17.51
C GLY A 40 4.10 -3.02 18.07
N ARG A 41 3.57 -3.35 19.25
CA ARG A 41 3.82 -4.63 19.97
C ARG A 41 3.72 -5.90 19.12
N THR A 42 2.79 -5.95 18.16
CA THR A 42 2.55 -7.13 17.31
C THR A 42 3.13 -7.00 15.90
N GLY A 43 3.65 -5.82 15.53
CA GLY A 43 4.12 -5.54 14.16
C GLY A 43 3.04 -5.65 13.08
N ASN A 44 1.75 -5.65 13.45
CA ASN A 44 0.65 -5.90 12.53
C ASN A 44 0.60 -4.91 11.36
N LEU A 45 1.01 -3.65 11.56
CA LEU A 45 1.07 -2.66 10.50
C LEU A 45 2.01 -3.12 9.37
N LYS A 46 3.28 -3.38 9.67
CA LYS A 46 4.27 -3.85 8.68
C LYS A 46 3.79 -5.11 7.96
N LYS A 47 3.20 -6.05 8.69
CA LYS A 47 2.65 -7.31 8.15
C LYS A 47 1.39 -7.14 7.30
N SER A 48 0.82 -5.94 7.21
CA SER A 48 -0.46 -5.67 6.53
C SER A 48 -0.34 -4.99 5.19
N GLY A 49 0.87 -4.56 4.82
CA GLY A 49 1.09 -3.99 3.52
C GLY A 49 1.04 -5.05 2.42
N TYR A 50 0.59 -4.64 1.24
CA TYR A 50 0.55 -5.46 0.05
C TYR A 50 0.69 -4.58 -1.20
N VAL A 51 1.04 -5.25 -2.29
CA VAL A 51 1.10 -4.70 -3.65
C VAL A 51 0.12 -5.46 -4.51
N ALA A 52 -0.64 -4.76 -5.33
CA ALA A 52 -1.53 -5.36 -6.31
C ALA A 52 -1.45 -4.63 -7.66
N VAL A 53 -1.43 -5.40 -8.73
CA VAL A 53 -1.59 -4.99 -10.13
C VAL A 53 -2.70 -5.86 -10.75
N PRO A 54 -3.23 -5.54 -11.94
CA PRO A 54 -4.14 -6.43 -12.64
C PRO A 54 -3.54 -7.84 -12.79
N GLY A 55 -4.26 -8.86 -12.30
CA GLY A 55 -3.86 -10.26 -12.38
C GLY A 55 -2.80 -10.74 -11.37
N LYS A 56 -2.20 -9.87 -10.55
CA LYS A 56 -1.16 -10.27 -9.59
C LYS A 56 -1.19 -9.45 -8.31
N SER A 57 -1.15 -10.11 -7.16
CA SER A 57 -1.19 -9.45 -5.84
C SER A 57 -0.42 -10.22 -4.77
N THR A 58 0.15 -9.49 -3.81
CA THR A 58 0.74 -10.05 -2.58
C THR A 58 -0.22 -10.01 -1.39
N TYR A 59 -1.49 -9.64 -1.61
CA TYR A 59 -2.47 -9.50 -0.54
C TYR A 59 -2.72 -10.83 0.19
N VAL A 60 -2.64 -10.77 1.52
CA VAL A 60 -2.99 -11.89 2.40
C VAL A 60 -4.25 -11.54 3.19
N ARG A 61 -5.31 -12.34 2.98
CA ARG A 61 -6.57 -12.15 3.71
C ARG A 61 -6.40 -12.47 5.18
N ARG A 62 -6.80 -11.53 6.05
CA ARG A 62 -6.79 -11.72 7.51
C ARG A 62 -8.12 -11.33 8.15
N LYS A 63 -8.46 -12.02 9.23
CA LYS A 63 -9.67 -11.74 10.01
C LYS A 63 -9.61 -10.30 10.55
N TYR A 64 -10.71 -9.56 10.37
CA TYR A 64 -10.88 -8.16 10.82
C TYR A 64 -10.04 -7.09 10.09
N TRP A 65 -9.23 -7.45 9.10
CA TRP A 65 -8.46 -6.47 8.32
C TRP A 65 -9.27 -6.01 7.11
N ARG A 66 -8.88 -4.85 6.55
CA ARG A 66 -9.52 -4.32 5.34
C ARG A 66 -9.28 -5.27 4.17
N ARG A 67 -10.26 -5.34 3.26
CA ARG A 67 -10.13 -6.13 2.04
C ARG A 67 -9.16 -5.44 1.06
N GLU A 68 -8.64 -6.24 0.15
CA GLU A 68 -7.90 -5.77 -1.02
C GLU A 68 -8.73 -4.77 -1.84
N LYS A 69 -8.05 -3.77 -2.41
CA LYS A 69 -8.65 -2.82 -3.35
C LYS A 69 -8.61 -3.41 -4.76
N LYS A 70 -9.71 -3.22 -5.50
CA LYS A 70 -9.75 -3.53 -6.93
C LYS A 70 -8.79 -2.60 -7.67
N VAL A 71 -7.91 -3.18 -8.48
CA VAL A 71 -6.92 -2.47 -9.28
C VAL A 71 -7.45 -2.27 -10.70
N ARG A 72 -7.24 -1.10 -11.29
CA ARG A 72 -7.57 -0.83 -12.70
C ARG A 72 -6.36 -1.10 -13.61
N THR A 73 -6.59 -1.27 -14.90
CA THR A 73 -5.52 -1.46 -15.88
C THR A 73 -4.56 -0.26 -15.88
N GLY A 74 -3.25 -0.53 -15.82
CA GLY A 74 -2.22 0.52 -15.75
C GLY A 74 -2.01 1.14 -14.36
N GLU A 75 -2.70 0.64 -13.33
CA GLU A 75 -2.50 1.09 -11.95
C GLU A 75 -1.75 0.02 -11.12
N ALA A 76 -0.90 0.48 -10.20
CA ALA A 76 -0.38 -0.32 -9.11
C ALA A 76 -0.92 0.20 -7.78
N VAL A 77 -1.45 -0.69 -6.96
CA VAL A 77 -1.93 -0.36 -5.61
C VAL A 77 -0.90 -0.80 -4.59
N ILE A 78 -0.42 0.15 -3.79
CA ILE A 78 0.37 -0.10 -2.58
C ILE A 78 -0.48 0.33 -1.40
N ALA A 79 -0.81 -0.61 -0.52
CA ALA A 79 -1.74 -0.32 0.57
C ALA A 79 -1.50 -1.18 1.81
N PHE A 80 -1.95 -0.67 2.95
CA PHE A 80 -1.88 -1.34 4.24
C PHE A 80 -3.28 -1.66 4.75
N THR A 81 -3.54 -2.94 5.03
CA THR A 81 -4.88 -3.43 5.38
C THR A 81 -5.19 -3.40 6.88
N ALA A 82 -4.19 -3.14 7.73
CA ALA A 82 -4.40 -2.98 9.16
C ALA A 82 -5.45 -1.88 9.41
N PRO A 83 -6.48 -2.12 10.25
CA PRO A 83 -7.58 -1.16 10.44
C PRO A 83 -7.14 0.25 10.84
N HIS A 84 -6.02 0.35 11.56
CA HIS A 84 -5.45 1.58 12.07
C HIS A 84 -4.36 2.20 11.19
N ALA A 85 -4.02 1.62 10.03
CA ALA A 85 -2.96 2.12 9.15
C ALA A 85 -3.19 3.59 8.73
N HIS A 86 -4.41 3.90 8.27
CA HIS A 86 -4.79 5.27 7.90
C HIS A 86 -4.67 6.27 9.06
N LEU A 87 -4.96 5.85 10.30
CA LEU A 87 -4.85 6.73 11.48
C LEU A 87 -3.39 7.03 11.82
N ILE A 88 -2.47 6.13 11.50
CA ILE A 88 -1.04 6.32 11.69
C ILE A 88 -0.52 7.25 10.59
N GLU A 89 -0.87 6.98 9.34
CA GLU A 89 -0.43 7.78 8.19
C GLU A 89 -0.90 9.25 8.32
N SER A 90 -2.20 9.48 8.51
CA SER A 90 -2.78 10.82 8.55
C SER A 90 -2.91 11.42 9.95
N GLY A 91 -2.52 10.68 11.00
CA GLY A 91 -2.80 11.04 12.39
C GLY A 91 -4.29 10.91 12.77
N ARG A 92 -4.59 10.99 14.07
CA ARG A 92 -5.99 11.05 14.56
C ARG A 92 -6.49 12.50 14.56
N ARG A 93 -7.46 12.80 13.69
CA ARG A 93 -8.04 14.15 13.53
C ARG A 93 -8.92 14.62 14.70
N LYS A 94 -9.51 13.74 15.52
CA LYS A 94 -10.43 14.13 16.62
C LYS A 94 -10.18 13.38 17.93
N ARG A 95 -10.31 14.10 19.05
CA ARG A 95 -10.53 13.54 20.39
C ARG A 95 -11.99 13.08 20.42
N GLY A 96 -12.24 11.79 20.21
CA GLY A 96 -13.60 11.27 20.28
C GLY A 96 -14.09 11.23 21.73
N GLU A 97 -15.27 11.80 21.99
CA GLU A 97 -16.04 11.49 23.18
C GLU A 97 -16.74 10.14 22.94
N ILE A 98 -16.41 9.09 23.70
CA ILE A 98 -17.24 7.88 23.66
C ILE A 98 -18.53 8.21 24.41
N LEU A 99 -19.61 8.33 23.64
CA LEU A 99 -20.95 8.34 24.16
C LEU A 99 -21.32 6.91 24.62
N PRO A 100 -22.13 6.77 25.68
CA PRO A 100 -22.61 5.46 26.12
C PRO A 100 -23.31 4.74 24.96
N ARG A 101 -23.01 3.44 24.78
CA ARG A 101 -23.70 2.60 23.79
C ARG A 101 -25.20 2.56 24.10
N LYS A 102 -26.07 2.64 23.07
CA LYS A 102 -27.54 2.53 23.24
C LYS A 102 -27.96 1.18 23.87
N ARG A 103 -27.18 0.11 23.68
CA ARG A 103 -27.33 -1.19 24.36
C ARG A 103 -25.97 -1.65 24.92
N GLY A 104 -25.90 -1.90 26.23
CA GLY A 104 -24.69 -2.31 26.96
C GLY A 104 -24.50 -1.54 28.27
N ARG A 105 -23.49 -1.92 29.08
CA ARG A 105 -23.12 -1.23 30.33
C ARG A 105 -22.87 0.25 30.03
N LYS A 106 -23.81 1.11 30.43
CA LYS A 106 -23.74 2.58 30.29
C LYS A 106 -22.50 3.08 31.02
N ALA A 107 -21.91 4.18 30.54
CA ALA A 107 -20.80 4.84 31.21
C ALA A 107 -21.10 4.95 32.72
N LEU A 108 -20.10 4.65 33.58
CA LEU A 108 -20.25 4.66 35.04
C LEU A 108 -20.81 6.02 35.47
N ARG A 109 -22.12 6.06 35.71
CA ARG A 109 -22.81 7.12 36.42
C ARG A 109 -23.00 6.59 37.84
N ILE A 110 -22.29 7.15 38.81
CA ILE A 110 -22.50 6.87 40.23
C ILE A 110 -23.08 8.16 40.82
N ASN A 111 -24.21 8.05 41.53
CA ASN A 111 -24.88 9.18 42.20
C ASN A 111 -25.20 10.36 41.27
N GLY A 112 -25.78 10.09 40.09
CA GLY A 112 -26.21 11.13 39.14
C GLY A 112 -25.07 11.86 38.41
N ARG A 113 -23.81 11.62 38.77
CA ARG A 113 -22.63 12.24 38.13
C ARG A 113 -21.96 11.26 37.15
N LEU A 114 -21.64 11.76 35.96
CA LEU A 114 -20.87 11.01 34.95
C LEU A 114 -19.39 10.93 35.40
N LEU A 115 -18.94 9.77 35.86
CA LEU A 115 -17.58 9.61 36.41
C LEU A 115 -16.49 9.43 35.35
N ALA A 116 -16.81 8.83 34.19
CA ALA A 116 -15.78 8.51 33.21
C ALA A 116 -16.23 8.81 31.77
N ARG A 117 -15.60 9.82 31.16
CA ARG A 117 -15.46 9.94 29.70
C ARG A 117 -14.23 9.15 29.28
N SER A 118 -14.32 8.30 28.26
CA SER A 118 -13.09 7.80 27.64
C SER A 118 -12.36 8.97 26.99
N LYS A 119 -11.14 9.26 27.43
CA LYS A 119 -10.30 10.30 26.85
C LYS A 119 -9.28 9.62 25.93
N PHE A 120 -9.54 9.56 24.63
CA PHE A 120 -8.47 9.20 23.68
C PHE A 120 -7.62 10.44 23.38
N LYS A 121 -6.29 10.35 23.58
CA LYS A 121 -5.36 11.41 23.17
C LYS A 121 -5.34 11.52 21.64
N ARG A 122 -5.14 12.73 21.10
CA ARG A 122 -4.79 12.91 19.67
C ARG A 122 -3.47 12.15 19.45
N ALA A 123 -3.47 11.22 18.51
CA ALA A 123 -2.25 10.56 18.08
C ALA A 123 -1.64 11.41 16.97
N SER A 124 -0.36 11.77 17.12
CA SER A 124 0.41 12.41 16.05
C SER A 124 0.49 11.50 14.83
N SER A 125 0.50 12.10 13.64
CA SER A 125 0.76 11.37 12.40
C SER A 125 2.20 10.86 12.41
N ARG A 126 2.38 9.65 11.88
CA ARG A 126 3.68 9.05 11.58
C ARG A 126 3.61 8.56 10.13
N PRO A 127 3.68 9.48 9.15
CA PRO A 127 3.57 9.13 7.75
C PRO A 127 4.72 8.21 7.35
N PHE A 128 4.41 7.17 6.58
CA PHE A 128 5.37 6.18 6.13
C PHE A 128 5.21 5.87 4.64
N LEU A 129 4.01 6.00 4.06
CA LEU A 129 3.78 5.70 2.66
C LEU A 129 4.19 6.88 1.75
N GLY A 130 3.78 8.10 2.09
CA GLY A 130 4.20 9.30 1.35
C GLY A 130 5.72 9.46 1.29
N PRO A 131 6.43 9.45 2.44
CA PRO A 131 7.88 9.54 2.47
C PRO A 131 8.59 8.36 1.79
N ALA A 132 7.95 7.19 1.68
CA ALA A 132 8.51 6.06 0.95
C ALA A 132 8.40 6.26 -0.56
N LEU A 133 7.29 6.81 -1.04
CA LEU A 133 7.15 7.18 -2.44
C LEU A 133 8.22 8.18 -2.85
N GLU A 134 8.40 9.26 -2.08
CA GLU A 134 9.43 10.28 -2.30
C GLU A 134 10.83 9.67 -2.34
N ALA A 135 11.16 8.81 -1.37
CA ALA A 135 12.49 8.19 -1.28
C ALA A 135 12.79 7.18 -2.40
N SER A 136 11.76 6.61 -3.04
CA SER A 136 11.92 5.64 -4.12
C SER A 136 11.76 6.24 -5.52
N GLN A 137 11.54 7.55 -5.66
CA GLN A 137 11.30 8.20 -6.96
C GLN A 137 12.41 7.93 -7.98
N GLU A 138 13.67 7.99 -7.55
CA GLU A 138 14.83 7.80 -8.43
C GLU A 138 15.04 6.32 -8.78
N THR A 139 14.74 5.41 -7.87
CA THR A 139 14.94 3.96 -8.07
C THR A 139 13.84 3.31 -8.91
N ILE A 140 12.63 3.89 -8.95
CA ILE A 140 11.51 3.34 -9.71
C ILE A 140 11.84 3.22 -11.22
N PRO A 141 12.33 4.27 -11.91
CA PRO A 141 12.71 4.18 -13.32
C PRO A 141 13.77 3.12 -13.61
N GLU A 142 14.79 3.00 -12.75
CA GLU A 142 15.87 2.03 -12.91
C GLU A 142 15.35 0.59 -12.89
N GLU A 143 14.43 0.31 -11.98
CA GLU A 143 13.89 -1.03 -11.80
C GLU A 143 12.84 -1.38 -12.85
N LEU A 144 12.08 -0.40 -13.33
CA LEU A 144 11.28 -0.55 -14.55
C LEU A 144 12.18 -0.90 -15.74
N ALA A 145 13.25 -0.13 -15.97
CA ALA A 145 14.16 -0.35 -17.08
C ALA A 145 14.84 -1.73 -17.02
N LYS A 146 15.19 -2.20 -15.82
CA LYS A 146 15.76 -3.53 -15.60
C LYS A 146 14.79 -4.64 -16.01
N VAL A 147 13.52 -4.58 -15.59
CA VAL A 147 12.51 -5.58 -15.95
C VAL A 147 12.28 -5.59 -17.46
N TYR A 148 12.15 -4.43 -18.09
CA TYR A 148 11.99 -4.34 -19.53
C TYR A 148 13.21 -4.85 -20.29
N ARG A 149 14.43 -4.54 -19.81
CA ARG A 149 15.67 -5.05 -20.41
C ARG A 149 15.73 -6.57 -20.36
N THR A 150 15.45 -7.18 -19.21
CA THR A 150 15.44 -8.64 -19.09
C THR A 150 14.44 -9.29 -20.04
N TRP A 151 13.29 -8.67 -20.26
CA TRP A 151 12.32 -9.14 -21.24
C TRP A 151 12.81 -8.98 -22.68
N LEU A 152 13.38 -7.84 -23.03
CA LEU A 152 13.98 -7.59 -24.34
C LEU A 152 15.10 -8.60 -24.65
N GLU A 153 15.98 -8.86 -23.68
CA GLU A 153 17.05 -9.85 -23.81
C GLU A 153 16.50 -11.27 -24.04
N ARG A 154 15.40 -11.66 -23.36
CA ARG A 154 14.72 -12.94 -23.60
C ARG A 154 14.08 -13.04 -24.98
N LEU A 155 13.49 -11.94 -25.46
CA LEU A 155 12.82 -11.89 -26.75
C LEU A 155 13.84 -11.94 -27.91
N LEU A 156 14.94 -11.19 -27.78
CA LEU A 156 15.99 -11.09 -28.80
C LEU A 156 16.95 -12.29 -28.78
N GLY A 157 17.24 -12.86 -27.60
CA GLY A 157 18.10 -14.05 -27.44
C GLY A 157 17.44 -15.38 -27.86
N GLY A 158 16.21 -15.35 -28.38
CA GLY A 158 15.49 -16.49 -28.95
C GLY A 158 15.44 -16.52 -30.48
N ARG A 159 16.08 -15.58 -31.18
CA ARG A 159 16.26 -15.64 -32.64
C ARG A 159 17.63 -16.27 -32.94
N PRO A 160 17.71 -17.36 -33.72
CA PRO A 160 18.99 -17.93 -34.17
C PRO A 160 19.79 -16.93 -35.01
#